data_AF-A0A7V9TCD4-F1
#
_entry.id   AF-A0A7V9TCD4-F1
#
_cell.length_a   1.000
_cell.length_b   1.000
_cell.length_c   1.000
_cell.angle_alpha   90.00
_cell.angle_beta   90.00
_cell.angle_gamma   90.00
#
_symmetry.space_group_name_H-M   'P 1'
#
loop_
_entity.id
_entity.type
_entity.pdbx_description
1 polymer ?
#
loop_
_entity_poly.entity_id
_entity_poly.type
_entity_poly.pdbx_seq_one_letter_code
_entity_poly.pdbx_strand_id
1 'polypeptide(L)'
;MNLTTSLFDDDACGVLLAASFLDEQAGDEPPPAFDDTFPLFQKPIADLLTRIESPALRNAVERIFTDMARLLGYLNLIETDLHQGRAGEETLSVFALVRAESLALLDFIETDALYLTESTEEVRNVLDGTGYAIGLELRRVYEGELDGLRDTKQDSQAHAKLGHAHGLLHNCFQQSTIALGRVFDSALDGAMLFDDLQSRREQSLALYDDLRTLIEIVRRAEADDNYSESSLLESLINFLGGSMRYLMFKDWDVYEHFVEQIMDASTNAERAPVLHRLGCYIETLTGQVRLRAVLSDCLFATPPPRAEFAAAAGRF
;
A
#
# COMPACT_ATOMS: atom_id res chain seq x y z
N MET A 1 3.54 -50.85 -43.48
CA MET A 1 3.68 -49.49 -42.92
C MET A 1 2.87 -49.47 -41.64
N ASN A 2 3.53 -49.25 -40.51
CA ASN A 2 2.98 -49.43 -39.17
C ASN A 2 3.43 -48.27 -38.29
N LEU A 3 2.55 -47.87 -37.35
CA LEU A 3 2.72 -47.00 -36.16
C LEU A 3 2.72 -45.47 -36.47
N THR A 4 2.06 -44.56 -35.74
CA THR A 4 1.39 -44.59 -34.41
C THR A 4 0.64 -43.26 -34.13
N THR A 5 -0.50 -43.37 -33.44
CA THR A 5 -1.15 -42.56 -32.37
C THR A 5 -1.05 -41.02 -32.29
N SER A 6 -2.22 -40.36 -32.13
CA SER A 6 -2.54 -39.23 -31.20
C SER A 6 -4.05 -38.95 -31.35
N LEU A 7 -4.99 -39.32 -30.47
CA LEU A 7 -5.30 -38.86 -29.09
C LEU A 7 -5.64 -37.36 -28.99
N PHE A 8 -6.87 -37.03 -29.39
CA PHE A 8 -7.70 -35.91 -28.94
C PHE A 8 -9.17 -36.32 -29.18
N ASP A 9 -10.00 -36.32 -28.14
CA ASP A 9 -11.34 -35.71 -28.16
C ASP A 9 -12.05 -35.82 -26.80
N ASP A 10 -12.70 -34.71 -26.46
CA ASP A 10 -13.94 -34.49 -25.72
C ASP A 10 -14.36 -35.41 -24.55
N ASP A 11 -14.63 -34.77 -23.41
CA ASP A 11 -15.94 -34.94 -22.78
C ASP A 11 -16.30 -33.78 -21.84
N ALA A 12 -17.50 -33.25 -22.08
CA ALA A 12 -18.23 -32.37 -21.17
C ALA A 12 -19.09 -33.21 -20.22
N CYS A 13 -19.09 -32.91 -18.91
CA CYS A 13 -20.26 -33.03 -17.99
C CYS A 13 -19.82 -32.94 -16.53
N GLY A 14 -20.45 -32.06 -15.75
CA GLY A 14 -20.24 -31.99 -14.30
C GLY A 14 -20.93 -30.83 -13.61
N VAL A 15 -22.25 -30.67 -13.81
CA VAL A 15 -23.12 -29.77 -13.03
C VAL A 15 -23.87 -30.62 -11.99
N LEU A 16 -23.71 -30.30 -10.70
CA LEU A 16 -24.67 -30.43 -9.56
C LEU A 16 -24.02 -30.86 -8.23
N LEU A 17 -24.61 -30.29 -7.16
CA LEU A 17 -24.47 -30.55 -5.71
C LEU A 17 -23.45 -29.64 -5.00
N ALA A 18 -23.81 -28.74 -4.06
CA ALA A 18 -25.02 -28.65 -3.26
C ALA A 18 -25.31 -27.19 -2.83
N ALA A 19 -26.44 -26.66 -3.29
CA ALA A 19 -27.18 -25.62 -2.58
C ALA A 19 -28.22 -26.33 -1.72
N SER A 20 -27.95 -26.47 -0.43
CA SER A 20 -28.94 -26.87 0.58
C SER A 20 -28.35 -26.47 1.93
N PHE A 21 -28.80 -25.37 2.52
CA PHE A 21 -28.87 -25.10 3.97
C PHE A 21 -29.20 -23.62 4.17
N LEU A 22 -30.44 -23.26 3.86
CA LEU A 22 -31.13 -22.13 4.48
C LEU A 22 -32.42 -22.70 5.04
N ASP A 23 -32.38 -23.08 6.32
CA ASP A 23 -33.58 -23.04 7.15
C ASP A 23 -33.25 -22.85 8.64
N GLU A 24 -34.13 -22.06 9.26
CA GLU A 24 -34.34 -21.68 10.65
C GLU A 24 -33.47 -22.30 11.78
N GLN A 25 -32.72 -21.42 12.47
CA GLN A 25 -32.72 -21.34 13.94
C GLN A 25 -32.47 -19.89 14.35
N ALA A 26 -33.57 -19.16 14.62
CA ALA A 26 -33.53 -17.96 15.44
C ALA A 26 -33.25 -18.39 16.90
N GLY A 27 -31.99 -18.27 17.31
CA GLY A 27 -31.55 -18.40 18.69
C GLY A 27 -31.13 -17.03 19.22
N ASP A 28 -31.71 -16.65 20.35
CA ASP A 28 -31.48 -15.43 21.13
C ASP A 28 -30.09 -15.44 21.79
N GLU A 29 -29.04 -15.54 20.96
CA GLU A 29 -27.64 -15.52 21.40
C GLU A 29 -27.13 -14.06 21.26
N PRO A 30 -26.65 -13.43 22.36
CA PRO A 30 -26.05 -12.11 22.24
C PRO A 30 -24.91 -12.18 21.21
N PRO A 31 -24.74 -11.14 20.37
CA PRO A 31 -23.66 -11.13 19.39
C PRO A 31 -22.36 -11.48 20.11
N PRO A 32 -21.50 -12.33 19.51
CA PRO A 32 -20.23 -12.68 20.13
C PRO A 32 -19.54 -11.38 20.54
N ALA A 33 -19.26 -11.25 21.82
CA ALA A 33 -18.46 -10.14 22.33
C ALA A 33 -17.21 -10.09 21.44
N PHE A 34 -16.96 -8.94 20.82
CA PHE A 34 -15.72 -8.71 20.08
C PHE A 34 -14.58 -8.88 21.08
N ASP A 35 -14.04 -10.10 21.10
CA ASP A 35 -12.96 -10.55 21.96
C ASP A 35 -11.72 -9.70 21.69
N ASP A 36 -10.93 -9.46 22.75
CA ASP A 36 -9.85 -8.47 22.94
C ASP A 36 -8.69 -8.46 21.90
N THR A 37 -8.99 -8.43 20.60
CA THR A 37 -8.04 -8.77 19.52
C THR A 37 -7.48 -7.56 18.77
N PHE A 38 -7.48 -6.36 19.36
CA PHE A 38 -6.74 -5.21 18.80
C PHE A 38 -5.66 -4.71 19.76
N PRO A 39 -4.49 -5.37 19.78
CA PRO A 39 -3.38 -5.03 20.68
C PRO A 39 -2.57 -3.80 20.22
N LEU A 40 -2.92 -3.15 19.11
CA LEU A 40 -2.05 -2.21 18.38
C LEU A 40 -1.47 -1.08 19.23
N PHE A 41 -2.12 -0.68 20.33
CA PHE A 41 -1.74 0.52 21.08
C PHE A 41 -1.51 0.35 22.58
N GLN A 42 -1.65 -0.85 23.12
CA GLN A 42 -2.03 -0.99 24.53
C GLN A 42 -1.04 -0.38 25.53
N LYS A 43 0.27 -0.39 25.27
CA LYS A 43 1.23 0.16 26.23
C LYS A 43 1.62 1.62 25.97
N PRO A 44 2.12 2.02 24.78
CA PRO A 44 2.58 3.38 24.57
C PRO A 44 1.45 4.42 24.64
N ILE A 45 0.26 4.09 24.11
CA ILE A 45 -0.89 5.00 24.16
C ILE A 45 -1.50 5.05 25.57
N ALA A 46 -1.58 3.93 26.29
CA ALA A 46 -2.05 3.95 27.68
C ALA A 46 -1.14 4.80 28.56
N ASP A 47 0.19 4.65 28.45
CA ASP A 47 1.17 5.47 29.17
C ASP A 47 0.99 6.96 28.83
N LEU A 48 0.71 7.30 27.57
CA LEU A 48 0.43 8.66 27.13
C LEU A 48 -0.87 9.23 27.75
N LEU A 49 -1.95 8.45 27.76
CA LEU A 49 -3.25 8.87 28.33
C LEU A 49 -3.15 9.20 29.82
N THR A 50 -2.27 8.52 30.57
CA THR A 50 -2.07 8.83 32.01
C THR A 50 -1.48 10.23 32.25
N ARG A 51 -0.80 10.81 31.25
CA ARG A 51 -0.20 12.15 31.34
C ARG A 51 -1.19 13.28 31.11
N ILE A 52 -2.38 12.99 30.59
CA ILE A 52 -3.43 13.98 30.34
C ILE A 52 -4.17 14.25 31.64
N GLU A 53 -4.00 15.43 32.23
CA GLU A 53 -4.58 15.79 33.53
C GLU A 53 -6.12 15.89 33.48
N SER A 54 -6.66 16.51 32.44
CA SER A 54 -8.11 16.71 32.28
C SER A 54 -8.81 15.40 31.93
N PRO A 55 -9.81 14.95 32.74
CA PRO A 55 -10.58 13.74 32.44
C PRO A 55 -11.38 13.87 31.14
N ALA A 56 -11.92 15.05 30.84
CA ALA A 56 -12.71 15.28 29.63
C ALA A 56 -11.83 15.15 28.37
N LEU A 57 -10.66 15.80 28.38
CA LEU A 57 -9.69 15.70 27.28
C LEU A 57 -9.16 14.27 27.15
N ARG A 58 -8.84 13.61 28.26
CA ARG A 58 -8.36 12.23 28.26
C ARG A 58 -9.37 11.29 27.59
N ASN A 59 -10.64 11.37 27.99
CA ASN A 59 -11.70 10.52 27.42
C ASN A 59 -11.89 10.77 25.92
N ALA A 60 -11.80 12.03 25.47
CA ALA A 60 -11.92 12.35 24.05
C ALA A 60 -10.73 11.82 23.24
N VAL A 61 -9.50 11.99 23.73
CA VAL A 61 -8.28 11.47 23.09
C VAL A 61 -8.27 9.94 23.09
N GLU A 62 -8.68 9.30 24.18
CA GLU A 62 -8.83 7.85 24.29
C GLU A 62 -9.84 7.31 23.27
N ARG A 63 -10.99 7.98 23.10
CA ARG A 63 -11.97 7.62 22.08
C ARG A 63 -11.37 7.73 20.67
N ILE A 64 -10.69 8.82 20.34
CA ILE A 64 -10.06 9.00 19.02
C ILE A 64 -9.05 7.90 18.75
N PHE A 65 -8.17 7.58 19.70
CA PHE A 65 -7.21 6.48 19.53
C PHE A 65 -7.90 5.13 19.38
N THR A 66 -8.98 4.89 20.13
CA THR A 66 -9.75 3.64 20.05
C THR A 66 -10.40 3.49 18.67
N ASP A 67 -11.02 4.55 18.15
CA ASP A 67 -11.66 4.52 16.84
C ASP A 67 -10.62 4.38 15.71
N MET A 68 -9.45 5.05 15.81
CA MET A 68 -8.31 4.83 14.91
C MET A 68 -7.81 3.39 14.92
N ALA A 69 -7.71 2.77 16.10
CA ALA A 69 -7.29 1.38 16.25
C ALA A 69 -8.26 0.43 15.54
N ARG A 70 -9.56 0.68 15.71
CA ARG A 70 -10.62 -0.10 15.08
C ARG A 70 -10.56 0.03 13.55
N LEU A 71 -10.38 1.26 13.05
CA LEU A 71 -10.25 1.54 11.62
C LEU A 71 -9.03 0.83 11.00
N LEU A 72 -7.87 0.90 11.66
CA LEU A 72 -6.68 0.13 11.26
C LEU A 72 -6.93 -1.38 11.31
N GLY A 73 -7.69 -1.83 12.29
CA GLY A 73 -8.14 -3.22 12.38
C GLY A 73 -8.95 -3.68 11.17
N TYR A 74 -9.90 -2.87 10.71
CA TYR A 74 -10.65 -3.16 9.48
C TYR A 74 -9.77 -3.15 8.23
N LEU A 75 -8.79 -2.23 8.17
CA LEU A 75 -7.84 -2.19 7.08
C LEU A 75 -6.94 -3.44 7.05
N ASN A 76 -6.54 -3.99 8.19
CA ASN A 76 -5.81 -5.27 8.25
C ASN A 76 -6.63 -6.46 7.70
N LEU A 77 -7.96 -6.44 7.88
CA LEU A 77 -8.84 -7.44 7.26
C LEU A 77 -8.83 -7.30 5.73
N ILE A 78 -8.94 -6.08 5.23
CA ILE A 78 -8.82 -5.78 3.78
C ILE A 78 -7.46 -6.24 3.24
N GLU A 79 -6.37 -5.92 3.94
CA GLU A 79 -5.03 -6.34 3.55
C GLU A 79 -4.93 -7.86 3.46
N THR A 80 -5.49 -8.57 4.44
CA THR A 80 -5.50 -10.05 4.45
C THR A 80 -6.25 -10.62 3.26
N ASP A 81 -7.40 -10.04 2.90
CA ASP A 81 -8.16 -10.45 1.71
C ASP A 81 -7.38 -10.21 0.42
N LEU A 82 -6.79 -9.02 0.28
CA LEU A 82 -6.00 -8.66 -0.89
C LEU A 82 -4.79 -9.60 -1.06
N HIS A 83 -4.08 -9.92 0.01
CA HIS A 83 -2.97 -10.89 -0.05
C HIS A 83 -3.41 -12.30 -0.47
N GLN A 84 -4.66 -12.67 -0.19
CA GLN A 84 -5.25 -13.95 -0.61
C GLN A 84 -5.88 -13.89 -2.01
N GLY A 85 -5.66 -12.80 -2.75
CA GLY A 85 -6.21 -12.58 -4.09
C GLY A 85 -7.72 -12.30 -4.09
N ARG A 86 -8.33 -12.05 -2.92
CA ARG A 86 -9.73 -11.67 -2.82
C ARG A 86 -9.88 -10.16 -3.00
N ALA A 87 -10.56 -9.77 -4.07
CA ALA A 87 -10.89 -8.37 -4.40
C ALA A 87 -12.40 -8.21 -4.66
N GLY A 88 -13.21 -8.89 -3.84
CA GLY A 88 -14.65 -9.06 -4.06
C GLY A 88 -15.54 -8.08 -3.29
N GLU A 89 -16.85 -8.35 -3.31
CA GLU A 89 -17.86 -7.56 -2.61
C GLU A 89 -17.66 -7.52 -1.09
N GLU A 90 -17.06 -8.56 -0.51
CA GLU A 90 -16.73 -8.63 0.92
C GLU A 90 -15.74 -7.54 1.30
N THR A 91 -14.62 -7.43 0.57
CA THR A 91 -13.60 -6.39 0.76
C THR A 91 -14.20 -4.99 0.60
N LEU A 92 -15.08 -4.80 -0.39
CA LEU A 92 -15.81 -3.54 -0.58
C LEU A 92 -16.77 -3.22 0.57
N SER A 93 -17.37 -4.24 1.18
CA SER A 93 -18.25 -4.07 2.34
C SER A 93 -17.45 -3.61 3.56
N VAL A 94 -16.23 -4.13 3.75
CA VAL A 94 -15.32 -3.63 4.78
C VAL A 94 -14.90 -2.19 4.50
N PHE A 95 -14.61 -1.82 3.25
CA PHE A 95 -14.38 -0.41 2.88
C PHE A 95 -15.59 0.49 3.19
N ALA A 96 -16.81 0.02 2.97
CA ALA A 96 -18.01 0.78 3.32
C ALA A 96 -18.12 1.01 4.85
N LEU A 97 -17.77 0.00 5.65
CA LEU A 97 -17.71 0.11 7.11
C LEU A 97 -16.62 1.11 7.55
N VAL A 98 -15.42 1.03 6.99
CA VAL A 98 -14.32 1.99 7.22
C VAL A 98 -14.81 3.42 6.94
N ARG A 99 -15.56 3.64 5.85
CA ARG A 99 -16.10 4.96 5.53
C ARG A 99 -17.04 5.46 6.62
N ALA A 100 -18.00 4.63 7.02
CA ALA A 100 -19.02 5.02 7.99
C ALA A 100 -18.40 5.37 9.35
N GLU A 101 -17.50 4.53 9.85
CA GLU A 101 -16.79 4.74 11.11
C GLU A 101 -15.86 5.95 11.05
N SER A 102 -15.19 6.19 9.92
CA SER A 102 -14.34 7.37 9.74
C SER A 102 -15.15 8.67 9.73
N LEU A 103 -16.34 8.67 9.11
CA LEU A 103 -17.24 9.83 9.14
C LEU A 103 -17.78 10.08 10.55
N ALA A 104 -18.08 9.03 11.32
CA ALA A 104 -18.47 9.16 12.72
C ALA A 104 -17.34 9.72 13.60
N LEU A 105 -16.09 9.30 13.34
CA LEU A 105 -14.91 9.86 13.99
C LEU A 105 -14.70 11.34 13.64
N LEU A 106 -14.86 11.71 12.37
CA LEU A 106 -14.80 13.10 11.93
C LEU A 106 -15.84 13.96 12.62
N ASP A 107 -17.10 13.52 12.65
CA ASP A 107 -18.19 14.23 13.33
C ASP A 107 -17.85 14.43 14.82
N PHE A 108 -17.35 13.39 15.50
CA PHE A 108 -16.91 13.52 16.90
C PHE A 108 -15.77 14.53 17.09
N ILE A 109 -14.75 14.51 16.22
CA ILE A 109 -13.63 15.46 16.29
C ILE A 109 -14.15 16.88 16.10
N GLU A 110 -14.96 17.10 15.07
CA GLU A 110 -15.42 18.42 14.64
C GLU A 110 -16.47 19.02 15.57
N THR A 111 -17.30 18.21 16.23
CA THR A 111 -18.43 18.69 17.04
C THR A 111 -18.19 18.64 18.54
N ASP A 112 -17.38 17.68 19.03
CA ASP A 112 -17.14 17.49 20.45
C ASP A 112 -15.68 17.81 20.83
N ALA A 113 -14.70 17.14 20.22
CA ALA A 113 -13.31 17.18 20.69
C ALA A 113 -12.65 18.56 20.53
N LEU A 114 -12.94 19.26 19.42
CA LEU A 114 -12.39 20.60 19.14
C LEU A 114 -12.88 21.68 20.11
N TYR A 115 -14.06 21.51 20.69
CA TYR A 115 -14.70 22.53 21.54
C TYR A 115 -14.55 22.27 23.04
N LEU A 116 -13.77 21.26 23.43
CA LEU A 116 -13.42 21.03 24.83
C LEU A 116 -12.67 22.24 25.41
N THR A 117 -13.16 22.74 26.54
CA THR A 117 -12.65 23.98 27.16
C THR A 117 -11.24 23.79 27.73
N GLU A 118 -10.91 22.55 28.04
CA GLU A 118 -9.66 22.08 28.62
C GLU A 118 -8.57 21.81 27.56
N SER A 119 -8.90 21.90 26.27
CA SER A 119 -7.95 21.67 25.18
C SER A 119 -7.03 22.87 24.96
N THR A 120 -5.73 22.63 24.94
CA THR A 120 -4.75 23.65 24.54
C THR A 120 -4.94 24.03 23.07
N GLU A 121 -4.37 25.17 22.66
CA GLU A 121 -4.36 25.56 21.24
C GLU A 121 -3.62 24.53 20.37
N GLU A 122 -2.53 23.96 20.87
CA GLU A 122 -1.76 22.92 20.18
C GLU A 122 -2.58 21.65 19.94
N VAL A 123 -3.30 21.15 20.96
CA VAL A 123 -4.21 20.01 20.83
C VAL A 123 -5.30 20.31 19.80
N ARG A 124 -5.92 21.49 19.86
CA ARG A 124 -6.96 21.88 18.90
C ARG A 124 -6.44 21.95 17.47
N ASN A 125 -5.26 22.51 17.25
CA ASN A 125 -4.64 22.58 15.92
C ASN A 125 -4.34 21.19 15.35
N VAL A 126 -3.89 20.25 16.18
CA VAL A 126 -3.62 18.87 15.74
C VAL A 126 -4.92 18.10 15.50
N LEU A 127 -5.96 18.30 16.31
CA LEU A 127 -7.28 17.72 16.06
C LEU A 127 -7.90 18.23 14.76
N ASP A 128 -7.84 19.55 14.51
CA ASP A 128 -8.34 20.16 13.27
C ASP A 128 -7.58 19.64 12.04
N GLY A 129 -6.24 19.62 12.12
CA GLY A 129 -5.38 19.04 11.09
C GLY A 129 -5.65 17.56 10.85
N THR A 130 -5.94 16.80 11.90
CA THR A 130 -6.31 15.38 11.83
C THR A 130 -7.64 15.19 11.12
N GLY A 131 -8.67 15.95 11.51
CA GLY A 131 -9.98 15.93 10.86
C GLY A 131 -9.87 16.28 9.37
N TYR A 132 -9.15 17.34 9.04
CA TYR A 132 -8.90 17.74 7.65
C TYR A 132 -8.20 16.64 6.83
N ALA A 133 -7.13 16.04 7.37
CA ALA A 133 -6.36 15.01 6.68
C ALA A 133 -7.21 13.77 6.37
N ILE A 134 -7.98 13.29 7.35
CA ILE A 134 -8.89 12.15 7.18
C ILE A 134 -9.96 12.48 6.15
N GLY A 135 -10.62 13.64 6.26
CA GLY A 135 -11.66 14.06 5.32
C GLY A 135 -11.16 14.20 3.88
N LEU A 136 -9.91 14.64 3.70
CA LEU A 136 -9.27 14.72 2.39
C LEU A 136 -8.98 13.32 1.81
N GLU A 137 -8.36 12.43 2.59
CA GLU A 137 -8.01 11.10 2.12
C GLU A 137 -9.26 10.22 1.90
N LEU A 138 -10.31 10.37 2.71
CA LEU A 138 -11.60 9.73 2.44
C LEU A 138 -12.15 10.17 1.07
N ARG A 139 -12.21 11.47 0.78
CA ARG A 139 -12.68 11.93 -0.54
C ARG A 139 -11.82 11.37 -1.67
N ARG A 140 -10.50 11.44 -1.53
CA ARG A 140 -9.57 10.87 -2.52
C ARG A 140 -9.84 9.40 -2.80
N VAL A 141 -10.07 8.61 -1.75
CA VAL A 141 -10.30 7.16 -1.87
C VAL A 141 -11.67 6.85 -2.45
N TYR A 142 -12.75 7.42 -1.90
CA TYR A 142 -14.11 7.05 -2.28
C TYR A 142 -14.64 7.76 -3.54
N GLU A 143 -14.14 8.95 -3.85
CA GLU A 143 -14.51 9.71 -5.06
C GLU A 143 -13.50 9.54 -6.20
N GLY A 144 -12.32 8.96 -5.92
CA GLY A 144 -11.26 8.73 -6.90
C GLY A 144 -11.00 7.25 -7.17
N GLU A 145 -10.43 6.56 -6.18
CA GLU A 145 -9.93 5.19 -6.36
C GLU A 145 -11.04 4.14 -6.47
N LEU A 146 -12.03 4.22 -5.58
CA LEU A 146 -13.13 3.27 -5.50
C LEU A 146 -14.30 3.63 -6.42
N ASP A 147 -14.29 4.82 -7.01
CA ASP A 147 -15.32 5.23 -7.96
C ASP A 147 -15.21 4.40 -9.25
N GLY A 148 -16.37 3.92 -9.74
CA GLY A 148 -16.44 3.04 -10.91
C GLY A 148 -15.74 1.68 -10.75
N LEU A 149 -15.35 1.26 -9.53
CA LEU A 149 -14.65 -0.02 -9.34
C LEU A 149 -15.51 -1.21 -9.78
N ARG A 150 -16.83 -1.16 -9.56
CA ARG A 150 -17.79 -2.19 -9.97
C ARG A 150 -17.88 -2.38 -11.49
N ASP A 151 -17.50 -1.36 -12.25
CA ASP A 151 -17.51 -1.39 -13.72
C ASP A 151 -16.16 -1.85 -14.30
N THR A 152 -15.15 -2.07 -13.44
CA THR A 152 -13.81 -2.51 -13.84
C THR A 152 -13.87 -3.99 -14.22
N LYS A 153 -13.62 -4.30 -15.50
CA LYS A 153 -13.72 -5.67 -16.05
C LYS A 153 -12.50 -6.55 -15.81
N GLN A 154 -11.41 -5.97 -15.27
CA GLN A 154 -10.14 -6.67 -15.04
C GLN A 154 -9.90 -6.80 -13.54
N ASP A 155 -9.84 -8.04 -13.06
CA ASP A 155 -9.63 -8.36 -11.64
C ASP A 155 -8.30 -7.79 -11.12
N SER A 156 -7.27 -7.76 -11.96
CA SER A 156 -5.97 -7.16 -11.64
C SER A 156 -6.06 -5.66 -11.36
N GLN A 157 -6.82 -4.92 -12.18
CA GLN A 157 -7.02 -3.48 -11.99
C GLN A 157 -7.87 -3.18 -10.75
N ALA A 158 -8.90 -4.00 -10.49
CA ALA A 158 -9.71 -3.86 -9.29
C ALA A 158 -8.87 -4.08 -8.02
N HIS A 159 -8.05 -5.13 -8.01
CA HIS A 159 -7.12 -5.44 -6.93
C HIS A 159 -6.12 -4.30 -6.69
N ALA A 160 -5.54 -3.75 -7.76
CA ALA A 160 -4.62 -2.61 -7.70
C ALA A 160 -5.24 -1.38 -7.02
N LYS A 161 -6.46 -1.03 -7.42
CA LYS A 161 -7.20 0.12 -6.88
C LYS A 161 -7.57 -0.09 -5.41
N LEU A 162 -8.02 -1.29 -5.04
CA LEU A 162 -8.32 -1.62 -3.64
C LEU A 162 -7.06 -1.58 -2.77
N GLY A 163 -5.94 -2.12 -3.26
CA GLY A 163 -4.65 -2.04 -2.58
C GLY A 163 -4.16 -0.61 -2.41
N HIS A 164 -4.36 0.25 -3.43
CA HIS A 164 -4.00 1.66 -3.33
C HIS A 164 -4.88 2.41 -2.33
N ALA A 165 -6.21 2.23 -2.41
CA ALA A 165 -7.17 2.78 -1.46
C ALA A 165 -6.86 2.38 -0.01
N HIS A 166 -6.58 1.10 0.21
CA HIS A 166 -6.14 0.57 1.51
C HIS A 166 -4.89 1.31 1.99
N GLY A 167 -3.84 1.37 1.16
CA GLY A 167 -2.58 2.00 1.53
C GLY A 167 -2.70 3.49 1.88
N LEU A 168 -3.58 4.23 1.19
CA LEU A 168 -3.86 5.64 1.49
C LEU A 168 -4.50 5.81 2.87
N LEU A 169 -5.59 5.06 3.16
CA LEU A 169 -6.28 5.14 4.45
C LEU A 169 -5.41 4.64 5.61
N HIS A 170 -4.71 3.53 5.41
CA HIS A 170 -3.83 2.95 6.43
C HIS A 170 -2.76 3.94 6.85
N ASN A 171 -2.08 4.54 5.86
CA ASN A 171 -1.09 5.56 6.12
C ASN A 171 -1.70 6.80 6.79
N CYS A 172 -2.87 7.25 6.35
CA CYS A 172 -3.56 8.40 6.94
C CYS A 172 -3.83 8.17 8.43
N PHE A 173 -4.43 7.05 8.82
CA PHE A 173 -4.76 6.76 10.22
C PHE A 173 -3.52 6.59 11.09
N GLN A 174 -2.45 5.95 10.57
CA GLN A 174 -1.17 5.86 11.28
C GLN A 174 -0.56 7.23 11.53
N GLN A 175 -0.48 8.09 10.51
CA GLN A 175 0.11 9.41 10.63
C GLN A 175 -0.71 10.32 11.55
N SER A 176 -2.04 10.28 11.46
CA SER A 176 -2.94 10.99 12.37
C SER A 176 -2.77 10.55 13.82
N THR A 177 -2.63 9.23 14.05
CA THR A 177 -2.36 8.67 15.38
C THR A 177 -1.02 9.17 15.95
N ILE A 178 0.04 9.14 15.14
CA ILE A 178 1.37 9.62 15.53
C ILE A 178 1.35 11.13 15.81
N ALA A 179 0.71 11.92 14.94
CA ALA A 179 0.61 13.36 15.09
C ALA A 179 -0.10 13.74 16.39
N LEU A 180 -1.25 13.11 16.68
CA LEU A 180 -1.99 13.34 17.92
C LEU A 180 -1.18 12.90 19.14
N GLY A 181 -0.53 11.75 19.08
CA GLY A 181 0.30 11.26 20.18
C GLY A 181 1.48 12.19 20.49
N ARG A 182 2.09 12.79 19.46
CA ARG A 182 3.23 13.72 19.62
C ARG A 182 2.91 15.01 20.35
N VAL A 183 1.63 15.39 20.42
CA VAL A 183 1.19 16.55 21.24
C VAL A 183 1.41 16.28 22.73
N PHE A 184 1.30 15.03 23.16
CA PHE A 184 1.44 14.64 24.56
C PHE A 184 2.80 14.01 24.87
N ASP A 185 3.48 13.47 23.83
CA ASP A 185 4.85 12.99 23.92
C ASP A 185 5.61 13.22 22.60
N SER A 186 6.36 14.33 22.53
CA SER A 186 7.17 14.66 21.35
C SER A 186 8.21 13.59 20.98
N ALA A 187 8.59 12.71 21.91
CA ALA A 187 9.53 11.61 21.67
C ALA A 187 8.84 10.34 21.15
N LEU A 188 7.51 10.35 20.96
CA LEU A 188 6.77 9.22 20.43
C LEU A 188 7.24 8.89 19.00
N ASP A 189 7.82 7.69 18.89
CA ASP A 189 8.24 7.11 17.63
C ASP A 189 7.11 6.25 17.05
N GLY A 190 6.77 6.48 15.78
CA GLY A 190 5.76 5.70 15.08
C GLY A 190 6.14 4.22 14.98
N ALA A 191 7.44 3.90 14.95
CA ALA A 191 7.92 2.51 14.96
C ALA A 191 7.61 1.78 16.29
N MET A 192 7.33 2.51 17.38
CA MET A 192 6.87 1.91 18.64
C MET A 192 5.37 1.61 18.64
N LEU A 193 4.62 2.20 17.72
CA LEU A 193 3.17 2.03 17.60
C LEU A 193 2.78 1.03 16.50
N PHE A 194 3.62 0.91 15.47
CA PHE A 194 3.28 0.22 14.24
C PHE A 194 4.47 -0.56 13.70
N ASP A 195 4.47 -1.89 13.89
CA ASP A 195 5.52 -2.79 13.40
C ASP A 195 5.61 -2.81 11.86
N ASP A 196 4.48 -2.56 11.19
CA ASP A 196 4.42 -2.48 9.73
C ASP A 196 5.14 -1.25 9.18
N LEU A 197 5.31 -0.16 9.95
CA LEU A 197 6.08 1.00 9.49
C LEU A 197 7.56 0.65 9.32
N GLN A 198 8.12 -0.10 10.27
CA GLN A 198 9.50 -0.59 10.17
C GLN A 198 9.64 -1.57 9.02
N SER A 199 8.69 -2.50 8.89
CA SER A 199 8.66 -3.46 7.78
C SER A 199 8.57 -2.75 6.41
N ARG A 200 7.67 -1.78 6.26
CA ARG A 200 7.51 -1.00 5.01
C ARG A 200 8.73 -0.16 4.70
N ARG A 201 9.44 0.34 5.72
CA ARG A 201 10.72 1.02 5.55
C ARG A 201 11.76 0.07 4.99
N GLU A 202 11.94 -1.10 5.60
CA GLU A 202 12.89 -2.12 5.16
C GLU A 202 12.59 -2.60 3.74
N GLN A 203 11.32 -2.84 3.42
CA GLN A 203 10.86 -3.20 2.08
C GLN A 203 11.13 -2.09 1.05
N SER A 204 10.91 -0.82 1.44
CA SER A 204 11.18 0.32 0.55
C SER A 204 12.67 0.53 0.32
N LEU A 205 13.53 0.24 1.32
CA LEU A 205 14.98 0.26 1.18
C LEU A 205 15.47 -0.89 0.29
N ALA A 206 14.99 -2.11 0.52
CA ALA A 206 15.31 -3.27 -0.31
C ALA A 206 14.92 -3.02 -1.77
N LEU A 207 13.70 -2.54 -2.01
CA LEU A 207 13.24 -2.15 -3.34
C LEU A 207 14.12 -1.06 -3.96
N TYR A 208 14.50 -0.04 -3.20
CA TYR A 208 15.37 1.03 -3.69
C TYR A 208 16.74 0.51 -4.13
N ASP A 209 17.37 -0.36 -3.34
CA ASP A 209 18.67 -0.94 -3.65
C ASP A 209 18.63 -1.85 -4.87
N ASP A 210 17.56 -2.64 -4.99
CA ASP A 210 17.34 -3.52 -6.15
C ASP A 210 17.06 -2.72 -7.42
N LEU A 211 16.23 -1.67 -7.36
CA LEU A 211 15.99 -0.75 -8.50
C LEU A 211 17.29 -0.04 -8.93
N ARG A 212 18.11 0.40 -7.97
CA ARG A 212 19.40 1.04 -8.25
C ARG A 212 20.35 0.07 -8.96
N THR A 213 20.42 -1.16 -8.48
CA THR A 213 21.23 -2.22 -9.09
C THR A 213 20.74 -2.53 -10.50
N LEU A 214 19.43 -2.58 -10.70
CA LEU A 214 18.80 -2.84 -11.99
C LEU A 214 19.08 -1.74 -13.00
N ILE A 215 19.04 -0.45 -12.60
CA ILE A 215 19.43 0.68 -13.46
C ILE A 215 20.87 0.52 -13.95
N GLU A 216 21.79 0.14 -13.07
CA GLU A 216 23.20 -0.04 -13.45
C GLU A 216 23.36 -1.17 -14.48
N ILE A 217 22.64 -2.27 -14.31
CA ILE A 217 22.66 -3.41 -15.22
C ILE A 217 22.06 -3.03 -16.58
N VAL A 218 20.90 -2.39 -16.59
CA VAL A 218 20.24 -1.93 -17.83
C VAL A 218 21.13 -0.94 -18.59
N ARG A 219 21.76 0.01 -17.89
CA ARG A 219 22.69 0.97 -18.51
C ARG A 219 23.94 0.30 -19.10
N ARG A 220 24.48 -0.73 -18.43
CA ARG A 220 25.62 -1.51 -18.97
C ARG A 220 25.20 -2.28 -20.22
N ALA A 221 24.02 -2.92 -20.19
CA ALA A 221 23.48 -3.65 -21.33
C ALA A 221 23.14 -2.74 -22.52
N GLU A 222 22.76 -1.48 -22.26
CA GLU A 222 22.53 -0.47 -23.31
C GLU A 222 23.85 0.04 -23.92
N ALA A 223 24.92 0.14 -23.13
CA ALA A 223 26.20 0.71 -23.56
C ALA A 223 27.17 -0.29 -24.21
N ASP A 224 27.04 -1.59 -23.89
CA ASP A 224 27.92 -2.65 -24.40
C ASP A 224 27.11 -3.69 -25.19
N ASP A 225 27.28 -3.68 -26.51
CA ASP A 225 26.67 -4.67 -27.42
C ASP A 225 27.07 -6.12 -27.10
N ASN A 226 28.16 -6.35 -26.36
CA ASN A 226 28.61 -7.67 -25.94
C ASN A 226 28.18 -8.03 -24.51
N TYR A 227 27.34 -7.21 -23.87
CA TYR A 227 26.83 -7.52 -22.54
C TYR A 227 26.09 -8.87 -22.55
N SER A 228 26.31 -9.67 -21.51
CA SER A 228 25.70 -11.00 -21.42
C SER A 228 24.18 -10.89 -21.30
N GLU A 229 23.48 -11.31 -22.35
CA GLU A 229 22.02 -11.39 -22.37
C GLU A 229 21.47 -12.25 -21.23
N SER A 230 22.11 -13.39 -20.96
CA SER A 230 21.70 -14.27 -19.86
C SER A 230 21.79 -13.56 -18.51
N SER A 231 22.83 -12.74 -18.28
CA SER A 231 22.97 -11.96 -17.04
C SER A 231 21.93 -10.85 -16.93
N LEU A 232 21.59 -10.19 -18.05
CA LEU A 232 20.51 -9.20 -18.08
C LEU A 232 19.16 -9.85 -17.72
N LEU A 233 18.79 -10.93 -18.42
CA LEU A 233 17.51 -11.63 -18.21
C LEU A 233 17.42 -12.21 -16.79
N GLU A 234 18.50 -12.81 -16.28
CA GLU A 234 18.56 -13.31 -14.91
C GLU A 234 18.28 -12.18 -13.90
N SER A 235 18.87 -11.00 -14.10
CA SER A 235 18.65 -9.85 -13.22
C SER A 235 17.21 -9.34 -13.27
N LEU A 236 16.62 -9.29 -14.47
CA LEU A 236 15.22 -8.90 -14.66
C LEU A 236 14.25 -9.89 -13.98
N ILE A 237 14.51 -11.19 -14.13
CA ILE A 237 13.71 -12.27 -13.52
C ILE A 237 13.90 -12.32 -12.00
N ASN A 238 15.12 -12.11 -11.51
CA ASN A 238 15.37 -12.03 -10.08
C ASN A 238 14.63 -10.85 -9.43
N PHE A 239 14.51 -9.72 -10.13
CA PHE A 239 13.68 -8.61 -9.67
C PHE A 239 12.19 -8.99 -9.65
N LEU A 240 11.67 -9.65 -10.72
CA LEU A 240 10.29 -10.17 -10.77
C LEU A 240 9.97 -11.08 -9.57
N GLY A 241 10.84 -12.04 -9.27
CA GLY A 241 10.66 -12.97 -8.14
C GLY A 241 11.03 -12.36 -6.77
N GLY A 242 11.68 -11.21 -6.75
CA GLY A 242 12.27 -10.59 -5.58
C GLY A 242 11.49 -9.37 -5.11
N SER A 243 12.13 -8.21 -5.14
CA SER A 243 11.62 -6.95 -4.59
C SER A 243 10.49 -6.31 -5.40
N MET A 244 10.20 -6.76 -6.63
CA MET A 244 9.08 -6.23 -7.41
C MET A 244 7.76 -6.27 -6.64
N ARG A 245 7.59 -7.26 -5.76
CA ARG A 245 6.43 -7.39 -4.87
C ARG A 245 6.17 -6.14 -4.00
N TYR A 246 7.18 -5.29 -3.80
CA TYR A 246 7.09 -4.06 -3.01
C TYR A 246 6.77 -2.81 -3.86
N LEU A 247 6.64 -2.95 -5.18
CA LEU A 247 6.08 -1.93 -6.06
C LEU A 247 4.57 -1.83 -5.89
N MET A 248 4.00 -0.70 -6.31
CA MET A 248 2.55 -0.59 -6.42
C MET A 248 2.07 -1.54 -7.52
N PHE A 249 0.93 -2.20 -7.32
CA PHE A 249 0.43 -3.22 -8.24
C PHE A 249 0.31 -2.70 -9.70
N LYS A 250 -0.08 -1.44 -9.89
CA LYS A 250 -0.16 -0.81 -11.23
C LYS A 250 1.16 -0.80 -12.01
N ASP A 251 2.29 -0.88 -11.31
CA ASP A 251 3.63 -0.85 -11.88
C ASP A 251 4.09 -2.26 -12.30
N TRP A 252 3.35 -3.31 -11.90
CA TRP A 252 3.70 -4.69 -12.20
C TRP A 252 3.53 -4.98 -13.69
N ASP A 253 2.33 -4.74 -14.23
CA ASP A 253 2.00 -4.97 -15.64
C ASP A 253 2.96 -4.23 -16.58
N VAL A 254 3.31 -2.99 -16.22
CA VAL A 254 4.23 -2.14 -17.02
C VAL A 254 5.63 -2.75 -17.04
N TYR A 255 6.12 -3.20 -15.89
CA TYR A 255 7.42 -3.84 -15.79
C TYR A 255 7.46 -5.20 -16.50
N GLU A 256 6.47 -6.06 -16.28
CA GLU A 256 6.36 -7.36 -16.95
C GLU A 256 6.35 -7.21 -18.47
N HIS A 257 5.61 -6.24 -18.99
CA HIS A 257 5.56 -5.95 -20.42
C HIS A 257 6.91 -5.50 -21.00
N PHE A 258 7.77 -4.84 -20.21
CA PHE A 258 9.14 -4.55 -20.64
C PHE A 258 10.00 -5.82 -20.69
N VAL A 259 9.86 -6.72 -19.71
CA VAL A 259 10.60 -7.99 -19.70
C VAL A 259 10.21 -8.85 -20.91
N GLU A 260 8.91 -8.96 -21.21
CA GLU A 260 8.41 -9.65 -22.39
C GLU A 260 9.01 -9.09 -23.68
N GLN A 261 8.96 -7.76 -23.88
CA GLN A 261 9.55 -7.12 -25.07
C GLN A 261 11.06 -7.38 -25.20
N ILE A 262 11.79 -7.46 -24.09
CA ILE A 262 13.23 -7.75 -24.09
C ILE A 262 13.49 -9.22 -24.48
N MET A 263 12.63 -10.14 -24.01
CA MET A 263 12.70 -11.57 -24.34
C MET A 263 12.32 -11.83 -25.81
N ASP A 264 11.37 -11.07 -26.36
CA ASP A 264 10.94 -11.19 -27.76
C ASP A 264 11.93 -10.56 -28.75
N ALA A 265 12.76 -9.61 -28.30
CA ALA A 265 13.75 -8.95 -29.14
C ALA A 265 14.84 -9.95 -29.57
N SER A 266 14.92 -10.21 -30.86
CA SER A 266 15.83 -11.20 -31.46
C SER A 266 17.22 -10.63 -31.74
N THR A 267 17.37 -9.30 -31.73
CA THR A 267 18.63 -8.62 -31.99
C THR A 267 18.91 -7.51 -30.97
N ASN A 268 20.19 -7.21 -30.75
CA ASN A 268 20.58 -6.07 -29.90
C ASN A 268 20.03 -4.73 -30.41
N ALA A 269 19.92 -4.56 -31.74
CA ALA A 269 19.35 -3.35 -32.33
C ALA A 269 17.87 -3.16 -32.00
N GLU A 270 17.08 -4.24 -31.91
CA GLU A 270 15.68 -4.21 -31.48
C GLU A 270 15.55 -4.01 -29.96
N ARG A 271 16.50 -4.56 -29.20
CA ARG A 271 16.52 -4.51 -27.73
C ARG A 271 16.91 -3.14 -27.17
N ALA A 272 17.87 -2.46 -27.80
CA ALA A 272 18.38 -1.15 -27.37
C ALA A 272 17.28 -0.11 -27.05
N PRO A 273 16.28 0.16 -27.93
CA PRO A 273 15.22 1.12 -27.61
C PRO A 273 14.29 0.65 -26.49
N VAL A 274 14.16 -0.66 -26.25
CA VAL A 274 13.39 -1.19 -25.12
C VAL A 274 14.17 -0.99 -23.82
N LEU A 275 15.47 -1.30 -23.80
CA LEU A 275 16.36 -1.07 -22.65
C LEU A 275 16.42 0.40 -22.25
N HIS A 276 16.52 1.30 -23.22
CA HIS A 276 16.50 2.73 -22.95
C HIS A 276 15.21 3.16 -22.22
N ARG A 277 14.04 2.74 -22.74
CA ARG A 277 12.73 3.03 -22.15
C ARG A 277 12.58 2.42 -20.76
N LEU A 278 13.01 1.17 -20.59
CA LEU A 278 13.04 0.49 -19.29
C LEU A 278 13.93 1.25 -18.30
N GLY A 279 15.12 1.67 -18.71
CA GLY A 279 16.02 2.46 -17.86
C GLY A 279 15.38 3.77 -17.39
N CYS A 280 14.68 4.49 -18.28
CA CYS A 280 13.95 5.72 -17.92
C CYS A 280 12.79 5.44 -16.95
N TYR A 281 12.09 4.33 -17.17
CA TYR A 281 11.00 3.89 -16.31
C TYR A 281 11.50 3.54 -14.90
N ILE A 282 12.56 2.74 -14.78
CA ILE A 282 13.14 2.35 -13.48
C ILE A 282 13.70 3.59 -12.75
N GLU A 283 14.31 4.55 -13.46
CA GLU A 283 14.74 5.83 -12.88
C GLU A 283 13.56 6.61 -12.28
N THR A 284 12.43 6.64 -12.98
CA THR A 284 11.19 7.26 -12.50
C THR A 284 10.65 6.54 -11.27
N LEU A 285 10.57 5.20 -11.30
CA LEU A 285 10.16 4.39 -10.15
C LEU A 285 11.06 4.63 -8.95
N THR A 286 12.38 4.67 -9.16
CA THR A 286 13.36 4.94 -8.10
C THR A 286 13.09 6.31 -7.46
N GLY A 287 12.79 7.33 -8.28
CA GLY A 287 12.37 8.65 -7.80
C GLY A 287 11.11 8.58 -6.95
N GLN A 288 10.09 7.85 -7.39
CA GLN A 288 8.83 7.68 -6.64
C GLN A 288 9.02 6.93 -5.32
N VAL A 289 9.85 5.88 -5.30
CA VAL A 289 10.16 5.13 -4.07
C VAL A 289 10.84 6.03 -3.04
N ARG A 290 11.77 6.90 -3.46
CA ARG A 290 12.43 7.87 -2.56
C ARG A 290 11.46 8.86 -1.90
N LEU A 291 10.31 9.11 -2.52
CA LEU A 291 9.29 10.03 -2.00
C LEU A 291 8.34 9.35 -1.00
N ARG A 292 8.49 8.05 -0.74
CA ARG A 292 7.67 7.36 0.26
C ARG A 292 7.93 7.95 1.64
N ALA A 293 6.85 8.19 2.40
CA ALA A 293 6.92 8.80 3.73
C ALA A 293 7.85 8.05 4.70
N VAL A 294 7.90 6.72 4.62
CA VAL A 294 8.78 5.87 5.46
C VAL A 294 10.28 6.05 5.19
N LEU A 295 10.64 6.80 4.14
CA LEU A 295 12.02 7.10 3.75
C LEU A 295 12.37 8.58 3.94
N SER A 296 11.53 9.39 4.60
CA SER A 296 11.74 10.83 4.80
C SER A 296 13.10 11.19 5.40
N ASP A 297 13.62 10.31 6.26
CA ASP A 297 14.84 10.56 7.03
C ASP A 297 16.09 9.94 6.38
N CYS A 298 15.93 9.28 5.23
CA CYS A 298 17.03 8.60 4.54
C CYS A 298 17.79 9.55 3.62
N LEU A 299 19.12 9.60 3.79
CA LEU A 299 20.01 10.29 2.86
C LEU A 299 20.35 9.36 1.69
N PHE A 300 19.68 9.55 0.56
CA PHE A 300 19.98 8.81 -0.66
C PHE A 300 21.16 9.43 -1.42
N ALA A 301 22.10 8.60 -1.86
CA ALA A 301 23.11 9.02 -2.81
C ALA A 301 22.41 9.44 -4.13
N THR A 302 22.70 10.63 -4.63
CA THR A 302 22.19 11.05 -5.94
C THR A 302 22.84 10.15 -7.00
N PRO A 303 22.05 9.39 -7.79
CA PRO A 303 22.65 8.62 -8.88
C PRO A 303 23.31 9.60 -9.86
N PRO A 304 24.49 9.26 -10.42
CA PRO A 304 25.15 10.12 -11.38
C PRO A 304 24.19 10.36 -12.56
N PRO A 305 24.05 11.63 -13.02
CA PRO A 305 23.22 11.94 -14.17
C PRO A 305 23.67 11.14 -15.38
N ARG A 306 22.73 10.75 -16.27
CA ARG A 306 23.11 10.14 -17.55
C ARG A 306 24.09 11.07 -18.28
N ALA A 307 25.03 10.49 -19.02
CA ALA A 307 26.06 11.24 -19.74
C ALA A 307 25.47 12.36 -20.63
N GLU A 308 24.26 12.14 -21.16
CA GLU A 308 23.50 13.12 -21.96
C GLU A 308 23.10 14.37 -21.17
N PHE A 309 22.75 14.24 -19.88
CA PHE A 309 22.44 15.37 -18.99
C PHE A 309 23.71 16.00 -18.40
N ALA A 310 24.79 15.22 -18.21
CA ALA A 310 26.09 15.75 -17.80
C ALA A 310 26.72 16.64 -18.89
N ALA A 311 26.54 16.31 -20.16
CA ALA A 311 27.02 17.10 -21.29
C ALA A 311 26.30 18.46 -21.45
N ALA A 312 25.05 18.57 -20.97
CA ALA A 312 24.29 19.82 -20.95
C ALA A 312 24.69 20.74 -19.77
N ALA A 313 25.06 20.16 -18.63
CA ALA A 313 25.49 20.90 -17.45
C ALA A 313 26.92 21.46 -17.54
N GLY A 314 27.77 20.92 -18.43
CA GLY A 314 29.12 21.43 -18.71
C GLY A 314 29.19 22.55 -19.77
N ARG A 315 28.05 23.09 -20.20
CA ARG A 315 27.95 24.20 -21.17
C ARG A 315 27.28 25.46 -20.60
N PHE A 316 27.52 25.74 -19.32
CA PHE A 316 27.24 27.04 -18.70
C PHE A 316 28.49 27.55 -17.99
#